data_AF-A0A382AB26-F1
#
_entry.id   AF-A0A382AB26-F1
#
_cell.length_a   1.000
_cell.length_b   1.000
_cell.length_c   1.000
_cell.angle_alpha   90.00
_cell.angle_beta   90.00
_cell.angle_gamma   90.00
#
_symmetry.space_group_name_H-M   'P 1'
#
loop_
_entity.id
_entity.type
_entity.pdbx_description
1 polymer ?
#
loop_
_entity_poly.entity_id
_entity_poly.type
_entity_poly.pdbx_seq_one_letter_code
_entity_poly.pdbx_strand_id
1 'polypeptide(L)' 'MSEPLLSDELRAWIGREVSYEAKEELGRASIRYFALAIDDDNQLYQDDAYARQAGYDSLIAPPTFVVETCQYAHRR' A
#
# COMPACT_ATOMS: atom_id res chain seq x y z
N MET A 1 39.77 13.99 -2.15
CA MET A 1 38.81 12.87 -2.27
C MET A 1 37.50 13.36 -1.68
N SER A 2 36.38 13.22 -2.39
CA SER A 2 35.07 13.64 -1.87
C SER A 2 34.63 12.75 -0.72
N GLU A 3 33.87 13.28 0.23
CA GLU A 3 33.25 12.46 1.26
C GLU A 3 32.33 11.38 0.65
N PRO A 4 32.26 10.18 1.25
CA PRO A 4 31.37 9.13 0.80
C PRO A 4 29.90 9.52 1.04
N LEU A 5 29.05 9.36 0.01
CA LEU A 5 27.60 9.63 0.10
C LEU A 5 26.87 8.74 1.12
N LEU A 6 27.45 7.58 1.43
CA LEU A 6 26.95 6.70 2.47
C LEU A 6 27.76 6.90 3.75
N SER A 7 27.25 7.76 4.64
CA SER A 7 27.88 8.03 5.93
C SER A 7 27.91 6.79 6.82
N ASP A 8 28.82 6.77 7.79
CA ASP A 8 28.89 5.67 8.77
C ASP A 8 27.61 5.57 9.60
N GLU A 9 26.96 6.71 9.87
CA GLU A 9 25.64 6.74 10.49
C GLU A 9 24.59 5.99 9.65
N LEU A 10 24.53 6.22 8.34
CA LEU A 10 23.60 5.52 7.44
C LEU A 10 23.96 4.03 7.30
N ARG A 11 25.26 3.68 7.26
CA ARG A 11 25.68 2.27 7.25
C ARG A 11 25.21 1.52 8.49
N ALA A 12 25.17 2.18 9.66
CA ALA A 12 24.71 1.58 10.90
C ALA A 12 23.20 1.23 10.92
N TRP A 13 22.45 1.57 9.86
CA TRP A 13 21.06 1.16 9.67
C TRP A 13 20.89 -0.15 8.92
N ILE A 14 21.94 -0.68 8.28
CA ILE A 14 21.87 -1.96 7.57
C ILE A 14 21.46 -3.07 8.55
N GLY A 15 20.45 -3.86 8.18
CA GLY A 15 19.91 -4.94 9.00
C GLY A 15 18.90 -4.49 10.06
N ARG A 16 18.56 -3.19 10.15
CA ARG A 16 17.45 -2.74 10.99
C ARG A 16 16.12 -3.05 10.31
N GLU A 17 15.21 -3.64 11.07
CA GLU A 17 13.82 -3.84 10.66
C GLU A 17 12.93 -2.76 11.27
N VAL A 18 11.96 -2.30 10.49
CA VAL A 18 10.94 -1.34 10.91
C VAL A 18 9.59 -1.84 10.44
N SER A 19 8.58 -1.70 11.31
CA SER A 19 7.19 -2.00 10.97
C SER A 19 6.38 -0.71 11.02
N TYR A 20 5.55 -0.51 10.00
CA TYR A 20 4.61 0.60 9.91
C TYR A 20 3.22 0.02 9.74
N GLU A 21 2.40 0.19 10.77
CA GLU A 21 1.00 -0.21 10.71
C GLU A 21 0.16 0.94 10.16
N ALA A 22 -0.69 0.65 9.18
CA ALA A 22 -1.66 1.61 8.70
C ALA A 22 -2.64 1.95 9.82
N LYS A 23 -2.97 3.23 9.98
CA LYS A 23 -3.84 3.66 11.09
C LYS A 23 -5.30 3.26 10.87
N GLU A 24 -5.68 3.14 9.61
CA GLU A 24 -7.06 2.89 9.19
C GLU A 24 -7.11 1.61 8.38
N GLU A 25 -8.20 0.85 8.54
CA GLU A 25 -8.49 -0.28 7.68
C GLU A 25 -8.80 0.18 6.25
N LEU A 26 -8.49 -0.67 5.27
CA LEU A 26 -8.85 -0.41 3.89
C LEU A 26 -10.35 -0.55 3.69
N GLY A 27 -11.03 0.58 3.52
CA GLY A 27 -12.44 0.63 3.18
C GLY A 27 -12.69 0.46 1.67
N ARG A 28 -13.88 -0.04 1.32
CA ARG A 28 -14.32 -0.17 -0.08
C ARG A 28 -14.21 1.13 -0.90
N ALA A 29 -14.45 2.29 -0.27
CA ALA A 29 -14.29 3.57 -0.95
C ALA A 29 -12.82 3.82 -1.37
N SER A 30 -11.87 3.54 -0.47
CA SER A 30 -10.44 3.71 -0.76
C SER A 30 -9.96 2.80 -1.89
N ILE A 31 -10.46 1.56 -1.93
CA ILE A 31 -10.18 0.59 -3.00
C ILE A 31 -10.64 1.12 -4.35
N ARG A 32 -11.90 1.58 -4.45
CA ARG A 32 -12.45 2.11 -5.70
C ARG A 32 -11.76 3.39 -6.15
N TYR A 33 -11.42 4.28 -5.22
CA TYR A 33 -10.69 5.51 -5.53
C TYR A 33 -9.27 5.22 -6.02
N PHE A 34 -8.60 4.22 -5.43
CA PHE A 34 -7.28 3.81 -5.89
C PHE A 34 -7.35 3.21 -7.30
N ALA A 35 -8.27 2.27 -7.54
CA ALA A 35 -8.50 1.70 -8.87
C ALA A 35 -8.79 2.78 -9.93
N LEU A 36 -9.62 3.77 -9.58
CA LEU A 36 -9.87 4.94 -10.44
C LEU A 36 -8.60 5.77 -10.69
N ALA A 37 -7.78 5.99 -9.68
CA ALA A 37 -6.57 6.82 -9.79
C ALA A 37 -5.50 6.19 -10.70
N ILE A 38 -5.45 4.85 -10.76
CA ILE A 38 -4.53 4.12 -11.63
C ILE A 38 -5.14 3.72 -12.97
N ASP A 39 -6.38 4.15 -13.25
CA ASP A 39 -7.16 3.81 -14.44
C ASP A 39 -7.30 2.29 -14.66
N ASP A 40 -7.55 1.55 -13.58
CA ASP A 40 -7.81 0.11 -13.59
C ASP A 40 -9.30 -0.17 -13.40
N ASP A 41 -9.93 -0.72 -14.43
CA ASP A 41 -11.37 -0.98 -14.51
C ASP A 41 -11.76 -2.41 -14.10
N ASN A 42 -10.83 -3.19 -13.53
CA ASN A 42 -11.10 -4.55 -13.10
C ASN A 42 -12.28 -4.61 -12.10
N GLN A 43 -13.32 -5.34 -12.49
CA GLN A 43 -14.57 -5.46 -11.73
C GLN A 43 -14.38 -6.05 -10.32
N LEU A 44 -13.30 -6.81 -10.09
CA LEU A 44 -12.95 -7.31 -8.75
C LEU A 44 -12.75 -6.19 -7.71
N TYR A 45 -12.44 -4.97 -8.16
CA TYR A 45 -12.17 -3.82 -7.29
C TYR A 45 -13.39 -2.90 -7.12
N GLN A 46 -14.43 -3.10 -7.93
CA GLN A 46 -15.55 -2.17 -8.09
C GLN A 46 -16.90 -2.80 -7.74
N ASP A 47 -17.08 -4.10 -8.01
CA ASP A 47 -18.36 -4.80 -7.94
C ASP A 47 -18.30 -6.00 -6.98
N ASP A 48 -19.08 -5.90 -5.89
CA ASP A 48 -19.19 -6.95 -4.88
C ASP A 48 -19.83 -8.25 -5.41
N ALA A 49 -20.79 -8.16 -6.32
CA ALA A 49 -21.45 -9.34 -6.89
C ALA A 49 -20.50 -10.07 -7.85
N TYR A 50 -19.72 -9.33 -8.64
CA TYR A 50 -18.69 -9.90 -9.49
C TYR A 50 -17.59 -10.60 -8.67
N ALA A 51 -17.10 -9.92 -7.61
CA ALA A 51 -16.10 -10.49 -6.71
C ALA A 51 -16.60 -11.78 -6.03
N ARG A 52 -17.87 -11.83 -5.62
CA ARG A 52 -18.50 -13.06 -5.07
C ARG A 52 -18.59 -14.19 -6.07
N GLN A 53 -18.93 -13.89 -7.32
CA GLN A 53 -18.92 -14.91 -8.39
C GLN A 53 -17.52 -15.46 -8.64
N ALA A 54 -16.48 -14.64 -8.43
CA ALA A 54 -15.08 -15.03 -8.49
C ALA A 54 -14.56 -15.76 -7.23
N GLY A 55 -15.39 -15.92 -6.19
CA GLY A 55 -15.05 -16.65 -4.97
C GLY A 55 -14.51 -15.80 -3.81
N TYR A 56 -14.59 -14.48 -3.90
CA TYR A 56 -14.25 -13.56 -2.80
C TYR A 56 -15.49 -13.17 -1.99
N ASP A 57 -15.32 -12.81 -0.72
CA ASP A 57 -16.46 -12.40 0.12
C ASP A 57 -17.06 -11.03 -0.27
N SER A 58 -16.24 -10.15 -0.84
CA SER A 58 -16.52 -8.77 -1.25
C SER A 58 -15.49 -8.35 -2.31
N LEU A 59 -15.67 -7.17 -2.92
CA LEU A 59 -14.64 -6.53 -3.73
C LEU A 59 -13.31 -6.45 -2.95
N ILE A 60 -12.21 -6.61 -3.67
CA ILE A 60 -10.86 -6.72 -3.11
C ILE A 60 -10.02 -5.51 -3.47
N ALA A 61 -8.97 -5.24 -2.70
CA ALA A 61 -8.00 -4.20 -3.03
C ALA A 61 -7.13 -4.64 -4.23
N PRO A 62 -6.78 -3.72 -5.15
CA PRO A 62 -5.68 -3.95 -6.08
C PRO A 62 -4.42 -4.38 -5.31
N PRO A 63 -3.67 -5.41 -5.76
CA PRO A 63 -2.49 -5.89 -5.03
C PRO A 63 -1.42 -4.81 -4.82
N THR A 64 -1.33 -3.85 -5.75
CA THR A 64 -0.41 -2.71 -5.66
C THR A 64 -0.85 -1.68 -4.62
N PHE A 65 -2.11 -1.71 -4.15
CA PHE A 65 -2.58 -0.76 -3.15
C PHE A 65 -1.86 -0.90 -1.81
N VAL A 66 -1.22 -2.05 -1.55
CA VAL A 66 -0.41 -2.29 -0.36
C VAL A 66 0.69 -1.24 -0.14
N VAL A 67 1.28 -0.70 -1.23
CA VAL A 67 2.37 0.29 -1.11
C VAL A 67 1.88 1.73 -0.90
N GLU A 68 0.61 2.01 -1.19
CA GLU A 68 -0.01 3.33 -0.95
C GLU A 68 -0.60 3.44 0.47
N THR A 69 -0.67 2.33 1.21
CA THR A 69 -1.02 2.36 2.63
C THR A 69 0.07 2.95 3.51
N CYS A 70 1.17 3.44 2.91
CA CYS A 70 2.14 4.32 3.51
C CYS A 70 1.50 5.69 3.81
N GLN A 71 0.48 5.69 4.66
CA GLN A 71 -0.21 6.84 5.26
C GLN A 71 0.79 7.59 6.12
N TYR A 72 1.64 8.38 5.45
CA TYR A 72 2.57 9.37 5.95
C TYR A 72 3.31 8.96 7.23
N ALA A 73 4.57 8.58 7.03
CA ALA A 73 5.58 8.50 8.07
C ALA A 73 5.37 9.58 9.15
N HIS A 74 4.89 9.16 10.32
CA HIS A 74 4.94 9.97 11.52
C HIS A 74 5.53 9.10 12.63
N ARG A 75 6.87 9.03 12.69
CA ARG A 75 7.47 9.01 14.03
C ARG A 75 7.13 10.37 14.63
N ARG A 76 6.54 10.35 15.83
CA ARG A 76 6.62 11.52 16.71
C ARG A 76 8.08 11.92 16.90
#